data_AF-A0A1C7W5A9-F1
#
_entry.id   AF-A0A1C7W5A9-F1
#
_cell.length_a   1.000
_cell.length_b   1.000
_cell.length_c   1.000
_cell.angle_alpha   90.00
_cell.angle_beta   90.00
_cell.angle_gamma   90.00
#
_symmetry.space_group_name_H-M   'P 1'
#
loop_
_entity.id
_entity.type
_entity.pdbx_description
1 polymer ?
#
loop_
_entity_poly.entity_id
_entity_poly.type
_entity_poly.pdbx_seq_one_letter_code
_entity_poly.pdbx_strand_id
1 'polypeptide(L)'
;MIHAFFEFPLLPAKVTDVSKLKEVINSDSSTSFVMAPEVAKFVKDALVINTTIGSFKNTRFQFADGTYIAFDSKGKSTLFHSDNPPDWARTKREYSRTQWLTNHGLLDAPAKALIAKMLEIPLKERREIADNLFNLDLDKLIPSVGARSSAGNRNGKSTKPKISDLGSVEYFLNFFARLRECVTTDTFPILQKLMDLGEQVSVNQAPTSVKQAVRTYYKAVCGEQIPNNKVVEKGYPELYCMRIKPAIEAVEAVGLDSYYATLSAAIGLAGDCTIADFDFHYQ
;
A
#
# COMPACT_ATOMS: atom_id res chain seq x y z
N MET A 1 -16.08 -33.90 -2.08
CA MET A 1 -15.23 -32.71 -1.89
C MET A 1 -15.11 -31.99 -3.22
N ILE A 2 -15.07 -30.65 -3.23
CA ILE A 2 -14.96 -29.88 -4.46
C ILE A 2 -13.70 -29.02 -4.39
N HIS A 3 -12.89 -29.07 -5.44
CA HIS A 3 -11.69 -28.25 -5.57
C HIS A 3 -11.88 -27.24 -6.71
N ALA A 4 -11.74 -25.96 -6.43
CA ALA A 4 -11.78 -24.90 -7.42
C ALA A 4 -10.39 -24.30 -7.64
N PHE A 5 -10.02 -24.13 -8.90
CA PHE A 5 -8.74 -23.59 -9.34
C PHE A 5 -8.99 -22.40 -10.26
N PHE A 6 -8.32 -21.28 -9.98
CA PHE A 6 -8.52 -20.02 -10.68
C PHE A 6 -7.23 -19.56 -11.33
N GLU A 7 -7.24 -19.33 -12.63
CA GLU A 7 -6.16 -18.65 -13.34
C GLU A 7 -6.37 -17.14 -13.24
N PHE A 8 -5.83 -16.54 -12.17
CA PHE A 8 -5.84 -15.09 -11.97
C PHE A 8 -4.42 -14.55 -12.14
N PRO A 9 -4.08 -13.99 -13.32
CA PRO A 9 -2.76 -13.44 -13.57
C PRO A 9 -2.36 -12.43 -12.50
N LEU A 10 -1.09 -12.41 -12.09
CA LEU A 10 -0.54 -11.51 -11.07
C LEU A 10 -1.07 -11.71 -9.64
N LEU A 11 -1.94 -12.69 -9.37
CA LEU A 11 -2.13 -13.19 -8.01
C LEU A 11 -1.16 -14.35 -7.75
N PRO A 12 -0.52 -14.42 -6.56
CA PRO A 12 0.37 -15.52 -6.20
C PRO A 12 -0.36 -16.87 -6.26
N ALA A 13 0.17 -17.79 -7.07
CA ALA A 13 -0.38 -19.13 -7.19
C ALA A 13 -0.02 -19.98 -5.98
N LYS A 14 -1.01 -20.67 -5.41
CA LYS A 14 -0.78 -21.72 -4.39
C LYS A 14 -0.57 -23.09 -5.04
N VAL A 15 -1.09 -23.27 -6.25
CA VAL A 15 -0.89 -24.45 -7.08
C VAL A 15 0.08 -24.09 -8.19
N THR A 16 1.36 -24.25 -7.90
CA THR A 16 2.47 -23.83 -8.76
C THR A 16 2.74 -24.80 -9.90
N ASP A 17 2.45 -26.08 -9.71
CA ASP A 17 2.78 -27.13 -10.68
C ASP A 17 1.79 -28.29 -10.63
N VAL A 18 1.95 -29.24 -11.57
CA VAL A 18 1.08 -30.42 -11.70
C VAL A 18 1.18 -31.36 -10.49
N SER A 19 2.34 -31.43 -9.83
CA SER A 19 2.51 -32.25 -8.63
C SER A 19 1.68 -31.66 -7.48
N LYS A 20 1.72 -30.33 -7.30
CA LYS A 20 0.91 -29.62 -6.32
C LYS A 20 -0.58 -29.70 -6.64
N LEU A 21 -0.95 -29.66 -7.92
CA LEU A 21 -2.34 -29.88 -8.34
C LEU A 21 -2.83 -31.25 -7.88
N LYS A 22 -2.04 -32.30 -8.13
CA LYS A 22 -2.37 -33.68 -7.72
C LYS A 22 -2.48 -33.81 -6.20
N GLU A 23 -1.57 -33.18 -5.46
CA GLU A 23 -1.62 -33.16 -3.99
C GLU A 23 -2.93 -32.53 -3.48
N VAL A 24 -3.31 -31.36 -4.02
CA VAL A 24 -4.53 -30.65 -3.61
C VAL A 24 -5.79 -31.45 -3.92
N ILE A 25 -5.88 -32.06 -5.10
CA ILE A 25 -7.05 -32.85 -5.51
C ILE A 25 -7.23 -34.10 -4.63
N ASN A 26 -6.13 -34.65 -4.11
CA ASN A 26 -6.18 -35.80 -3.19
C ASN A 26 -6.45 -35.40 -1.74
N SER A 27 -6.61 -34.11 -1.44
CA SER A 27 -6.89 -33.66 -0.08
C SER A 27 -8.36 -33.87 0.30
N ASP A 28 -8.61 -34.19 1.57
CA ASP A 28 -9.97 -34.39 2.11
C ASP A 28 -10.70 -33.07 2.42
N SER A 29 -10.23 -31.94 1.88
CA SER A 29 -10.79 -30.62 2.13
C SER A 29 -11.34 -29.99 0.84
N SER A 30 -12.45 -29.27 0.93
CA SER A 30 -12.87 -28.42 -0.19
C SER A 30 -11.92 -27.23 -0.26
N THR A 31 -11.29 -27.01 -1.41
CA THR A 31 -10.24 -26.00 -1.57
C THR A 31 -10.54 -25.08 -2.74
N SER A 32 -10.12 -23.82 -2.60
CA SER A 32 -10.25 -22.81 -3.65
C SER A 32 -8.92 -22.06 -3.76
N PHE A 33 -8.15 -22.29 -4.83
CA PHE A 33 -6.78 -21.78 -4.98
C PHE A 33 -6.52 -21.14 -6.34
N VAL A 34 -5.59 -20.18 -6.37
CA VAL A 34 -5.00 -19.69 -7.63
C VAL A 34 -4.00 -20.73 -8.15
N MET A 35 -4.11 -21.02 -9.44
CA MET A 35 -3.19 -21.91 -10.17
C MET A 35 -2.26 -21.12 -11.08
N ALA A 36 -1.06 -21.65 -11.29
CA ALA A 36 -0.08 -21.07 -12.19
C ALA A 36 -0.45 -21.33 -13.68
N PRO A 37 0.00 -20.47 -14.62
CA PRO A 37 -0.31 -20.61 -16.05
C PRO A 37 0.07 -21.96 -16.66
N GLU A 38 1.16 -22.58 -16.19
CA GLU A 38 1.61 -23.90 -16.61
C GLU A 38 0.61 -25.00 -16.25
N VAL A 39 -0.04 -24.89 -15.08
CA VAL A 39 -1.09 -25.80 -14.64
C VAL A 39 -2.35 -25.59 -15.49
N ALA A 40 -2.69 -24.33 -15.76
CA ALA A 40 -3.80 -23.98 -16.62
C ALA A 40 -3.64 -24.58 -18.04
N LYS A 41 -2.45 -24.42 -18.62
CA LYS A 41 -2.09 -25.00 -19.92
C LYS A 41 -2.20 -26.53 -19.90
N PHE A 42 -1.64 -27.18 -18.88
CA PHE A 42 -1.72 -28.63 -18.74
C PHE A 42 -3.17 -29.16 -18.74
N VAL A 43 -4.08 -28.50 -18.01
CA VAL A 43 -5.49 -28.92 -17.96
C VAL A 43 -6.17 -28.75 -19.33
N LYS A 44 -5.90 -27.65 -20.05
CA LYS A 44 -6.41 -27.43 -21.40
C LYS A 44 -5.89 -28.48 -22.37
N ASP A 45 -4.58 -28.74 -22.37
CA ASP A 45 -3.93 -29.72 -23.23
C ASP A 45 -4.45 -31.14 -22.95
N ALA A 46 -4.67 -31.49 -21.68
CA ALA A 46 -5.23 -32.79 -21.29
C ALA A 46 -6.66 -33.00 -21.82
N LEU A 47 -7.46 -31.95 -21.89
CA LEU A 47 -8.84 -32.00 -22.38
C LEU A 47 -8.95 -32.16 -23.90
N VAL A 48 -7.95 -31.68 -24.65
CA VAL A 48 -7.84 -31.96 -26.09
C VAL A 48 -7.68 -33.46 -26.33
N ILE A 49 -6.99 -34.16 -25.42
CA ILE A 49 -6.72 -35.59 -25.52
C ILE A 49 -7.91 -36.42 -25.02
N ASN A 50 -8.50 -36.06 -23.88
CA ASN A 50 -9.59 -36.82 -23.28
C ASN A 50 -10.53 -35.93 -22.47
N THR A 51 -11.83 -36.02 -22.76
CA THR A 51 -12.89 -35.29 -22.05
C THR A 51 -13.28 -35.96 -20.72
N THR A 52 -12.77 -37.15 -20.43
CA THR A 52 -12.94 -37.85 -19.15
C THR A 52 -11.59 -38.11 -18.50
N ILE A 53 -11.26 -37.34 -17.46
CA ILE A 53 -9.99 -37.41 -16.75
C ILE A 53 -10.28 -37.83 -15.30
N GLY A 54 -10.03 -39.12 -15.01
CA GLY A 54 -10.35 -39.70 -13.70
C GLY A 54 -9.60 -39.08 -12.51
N SER A 55 -8.46 -38.44 -12.74
CA SER A 55 -7.71 -37.71 -11.71
C SER A 55 -8.29 -36.34 -11.38
N PHE A 56 -9.25 -35.82 -12.16
CA PHE A 56 -9.84 -34.50 -11.97
C PHE A 56 -11.26 -34.56 -11.38
N LYS A 57 -11.63 -35.66 -10.71
CA LYS A 57 -12.96 -35.81 -10.12
C LYS A 57 -13.31 -34.65 -9.17
N ASN A 58 -14.53 -34.12 -9.32
CA ASN A 58 -15.06 -33.02 -8.51
C ASN A 58 -14.19 -31.74 -8.50
N THR A 59 -13.51 -31.46 -9.61
CA THR A 59 -12.70 -30.24 -9.76
C THR A 59 -13.39 -29.20 -10.64
N ARG A 60 -13.03 -27.94 -10.45
CA ARG A 60 -13.54 -26.80 -11.20
C ARG A 60 -12.35 -25.91 -11.57
N PHE A 61 -12.30 -25.46 -12.82
CA PHE A 61 -11.23 -24.64 -13.35
C PHE A 61 -11.82 -23.40 -14.02
N GLN A 62 -11.37 -22.23 -13.58
CA GLN A 62 -11.64 -20.96 -14.23
C GLN A 62 -10.36 -20.47 -14.88
N PHE A 63 -10.42 -20.15 -16.17
CA PHE A 63 -9.27 -19.73 -16.96
C PHE A 63 -9.31 -18.22 -17.23
N ALA A 64 -8.13 -17.65 -17.51
CA ALA A 64 -7.99 -16.21 -17.76
C ALA A 64 -8.65 -15.75 -19.07
N ASP A 65 -8.86 -16.67 -20.01
CA ASP A 65 -9.53 -16.43 -21.30
C ASP A 65 -11.07 -16.44 -21.21
N GLY A 66 -11.64 -16.60 -20.01
CA GLY A 66 -13.08 -16.67 -19.81
C GLY A 66 -13.69 -18.05 -20.04
N THR A 67 -12.87 -19.09 -20.22
CA THR A 67 -13.31 -20.48 -20.22
C THR A 67 -13.51 -20.99 -18.80
N TYR A 68 -14.56 -21.80 -18.57
CA TYR A 68 -14.76 -22.49 -17.30
C TYR A 68 -15.00 -23.97 -17.54
N ILE A 69 -14.45 -24.82 -16.67
CA ILE A 69 -14.53 -26.27 -16.82
C ILE A 69 -14.86 -26.88 -15.48
N ALA A 70 -15.87 -27.75 -15.44
CA ALA A 70 -16.19 -28.54 -14.26
C ALA A 70 -16.07 -30.03 -14.58
N PHE A 71 -15.47 -30.79 -13.67
CA PHE A 71 -15.38 -32.23 -13.73
C PHE A 71 -16.28 -32.85 -12.67
N ASP A 72 -17.13 -33.77 -13.09
CA ASP A 72 -18.06 -34.46 -12.18
C ASP A 72 -17.36 -35.53 -11.31
N SER A 73 -18.14 -36.30 -10.55
CA SER A 73 -17.63 -37.38 -9.68
C SER A 73 -16.99 -38.54 -10.45
N LYS A 74 -17.23 -38.64 -11.76
CA LYS A 74 -16.63 -39.63 -12.67
C LYS A 74 -15.43 -39.06 -13.42
N GLY A 75 -15.17 -37.75 -13.31
CA GLY A 75 -14.10 -37.06 -14.02
C GLY A 75 -14.50 -36.66 -15.44
N LYS A 76 -15.80 -36.62 -15.76
CA LYS A 76 -16.28 -36.14 -17.06
C LYS A 76 -16.34 -34.61 -17.05
N SER A 77 -15.77 -33.97 -18.07
CA SER A 77 -15.72 -32.52 -18.19
C SER A 77 -17.01 -31.92 -18.76
N THR A 78 -17.40 -30.76 -18.24
CA THR A 78 -18.40 -29.86 -18.79
C THR A 78 -17.76 -28.50 -19.02
N LEU A 79 -17.86 -27.96 -20.23
CA LEU A 79 -17.34 -26.64 -20.59
C LEU A 79 -18.44 -25.59 -20.43
N PHE A 80 -18.08 -24.42 -19.93
CA PHE A 80 -18.94 -23.23 -19.89
C PHE A 80 -18.20 -22.06 -20.53
N HIS A 81 -18.96 -21.15 -21.12
CA HIS A 81 -18.44 -19.97 -21.81
C HIS A 81 -18.71 -18.69 -21.02
N SER A 82 -17.99 -17.62 -21.37
CA SER A 82 -18.05 -16.30 -20.75
C SER A 82 -19.46 -15.70 -20.65
N ASP A 83 -20.32 -16.01 -21.62
CA ASP A 83 -21.64 -15.38 -21.75
C ASP A 83 -22.67 -15.95 -20.76
N ASN A 84 -22.38 -17.14 -20.21
CA ASN A 84 -23.18 -17.78 -19.18
C ASN A 84 -22.25 -18.47 -18.16
N PRO A 85 -21.55 -17.67 -17.33
CA PRO A 85 -20.58 -18.20 -16.40
C PRO A 85 -21.30 -19.02 -15.31
N PRO A 86 -20.68 -20.10 -14.81
CA PRO A 86 -21.28 -20.89 -13.74
C PRO A 86 -21.32 -20.13 -12.42
N ASP A 87 -22.22 -20.54 -11.52
CA ASP A 87 -22.45 -19.93 -10.19
C ASP A 87 -21.20 -19.88 -9.27
N TRP A 88 -20.29 -20.81 -9.49
CA TRP A 88 -19.02 -20.92 -8.78
C TRP A 88 -17.90 -20.07 -9.38
N ALA A 89 -18.10 -19.49 -10.57
CA ALA A 89 -17.15 -18.53 -11.13
C ALA A 89 -16.99 -17.37 -10.14
N ARG A 90 -15.76 -16.85 -10.06
CA ARG A 90 -15.44 -15.75 -9.17
C ARG A 90 -14.69 -14.69 -9.93
N THR A 91 -14.92 -13.43 -9.58
CA THR A 91 -14.02 -12.38 -10.02
C THR A 91 -12.73 -12.42 -9.20
N LYS A 92 -11.64 -11.93 -9.80
CA LYS A 92 -10.35 -11.77 -9.10
C LYS A 92 -10.49 -10.99 -7.79
N ARG A 93 -11.36 -9.99 -7.80
CA ARG A 93 -11.69 -9.12 -6.65
C ARG A 93 -12.42 -9.88 -5.55
N GLU A 94 -13.47 -10.62 -5.89
CA GLU A 94 -14.20 -11.48 -4.93
C GLU A 94 -13.28 -12.49 -4.28
N TYR A 95 -12.45 -13.17 -5.08
CA TYR A 95 -11.48 -14.14 -4.58
C TYR A 95 -10.47 -13.49 -3.63
N SER A 96 -9.92 -12.33 -3.99
CA SER A 96 -8.92 -11.63 -3.18
C SER A 96 -9.48 -11.23 -1.81
N ARG A 97 -10.73 -10.73 -1.78
CA ARG A 97 -11.39 -10.25 -0.56
C ARG A 97 -11.95 -11.35 0.34
N THR A 98 -11.96 -12.60 -0.13
CA THR A 98 -12.49 -13.72 0.63
C THR A 98 -11.43 -14.81 0.74
N GLN A 99 -11.31 -15.63 -0.30
CA GLN A 99 -10.54 -16.85 -0.29
C GLN A 99 -9.03 -16.61 -0.20
N TRP A 100 -8.48 -15.56 -0.82
CA TRP A 100 -7.06 -15.24 -0.68
C TRP A 100 -6.71 -14.92 0.78
N LEU A 101 -7.50 -14.05 1.43
CA LEU A 101 -7.31 -13.74 2.85
C LEU A 101 -7.43 -15.00 3.71
N THR A 102 -8.46 -15.83 3.49
CA THR A 102 -8.62 -17.11 4.20
C THR A 102 -7.42 -18.04 4.01
N ASN A 103 -6.94 -18.18 2.77
CA ASN A 103 -5.83 -19.07 2.42
C ASN A 103 -4.50 -18.64 3.07
N HIS A 104 -4.37 -17.38 3.42
CA HIS A 104 -3.21 -16.80 4.09
C HIS A 104 -3.44 -16.54 5.59
N GLY A 105 -4.60 -16.92 6.14
CA GLY A 105 -4.93 -16.70 7.56
C GLY A 105 -5.07 -15.22 7.93
N LEU A 106 -5.47 -14.38 6.97
CA LEU A 106 -5.52 -12.92 7.10
C LEU A 106 -6.93 -12.34 7.27
N LEU A 107 -7.98 -13.16 7.19
CA LEU A 107 -9.36 -12.68 7.21
C LEU A 107 -9.71 -11.96 8.52
N ASP A 108 -9.30 -12.54 9.66
CA ASP A 108 -9.52 -12.00 11.01
C ASP A 108 -8.22 -11.49 11.66
N ALA A 109 -7.13 -11.42 10.90
CA ALA A 109 -5.82 -11.02 11.41
C ALA A 109 -5.74 -9.49 11.58
N PRO A 110 -4.91 -8.99 12.51
CA PRO A 110 -4.67 -7.55 12.62
C PRO A 110 -4.02 -7.01 11.34
N ALA A 111 -4.29 -5.74 11.01
CA ALA A 111 -3.79 -5.09 9.79
C ALA A 111 -2.26 -5.22 9.62
N LYS A 112 -1.49 -5.26 10.72
CA LYS A 112 -0.05 -5.50 10.71
C LYS A 112 0.35 -6.82 10.04
N ALA A 113 -0.41 -7.90 10.25
CA ALA A 113 -0.15 -9.19 9.63
C ALA A 113 -0.37 -9.15 8.11
N LEU A 114 -1.42 -8.45 7.67
CA LEU A 114 -1.65 -8.22 6.24
C LEU A 114 -0.50 -7.43 5.61
N ILE A 115 -0.04 -6.36 6.25
CA ILE A 115 1.06 -5.55 5.74
C ILE A 115 2.36 -6.37 5.67
N ALA A 116 2.71 -7.09 6.74
CA ALA A 116 3.87 -7.97 6.75
C ALA A 116 3.82 -8.98 5.60
N LYS A 117 2.66 -9.61 5.38
CA LYS A 117 2.50 -10.56 4.27
C LYS A 117 2.64 -9.89 2.90
N MET A 118 2.07 -8.70 2.73
CA MET A 118 2.18 -7.93 1.49
C MET A 118 3.64 -7.57 1.18
N LEU A 119 4.46 -7.29 2.21
CA LEU A 119 5.88 -6.95 2.04
C LEU A 119 6.75 -8.11 1.53
N GLU A 120 6.33 -9.37 1.72
CA GLU A 120 6.99 -10.55 1.16
C GLU A 120 6.75 -10.71 -0.35
N ILE A 121 5.66 -10.14 -0.85
CA ILE A 121 5.20 -10.34 -2.24
C ILE A 121 5.90 -9.33 -3.16
N PRO A 122 6.38 -9.74 -4.37
CA PRO A 122 6.97 -8.83 -5.34
C PRO A 122 6.08 -7.62 -5.65
N LEU A 123 6.68 -6.46 -5.91
CA LEU A 123 5.96 -5.19 -6.04
C LEU A 123 4.79 -5.23 -7.02
N LYS A 124 4.96 -5.90 -8.17
CA LYS A 124 3.93 -5.98 -9.22
C LYS A 124 2.69 -6.74 -8.73
N GLU A 125 2.87 -7.91 -8.15
CA GLU A 125 1.80 -8.74 -7.58
C GLU A 125 1.19 -8.09 -6.34
N ARG A 126 2.01 -7.44 -5.52
CA ARG A 126 1.56 -6.69 -4.34
C ARG A 126 0.60 -5.56 -4.72
N ARG A 127 0.92 -4.78 -5.76
CA ARG A 127 0.05 -3.71 -6.27
C ARG A 127 -1.29 -4.28 -6.71
N GLU A 128 -1.26 -5.37 -7.46
CA GLU A 128 -2.47 -6.05 -7.92
C GLU A 128 -3.35 -6.52 -6.76
N ILE A 129 -2.77 -7.18 -5.76
CA ILE A 129 -3.52 -7.64 -4.58
C ILE A 129 -4.11 -6.43 -3.84
N ALA A 130 -3.32 -5.37 -3.63
CA ALA A 130 -3.78 -4.18 -2.92
C ALA A 130 -4.96 -3.52 -3.65
N ASP A 131 -4.89 -3.42 -4.98
CA ASP A 131 -5.97 -2.89 -5.79
C ASP A 131 -7.25 -3.71 -5.62
N ASN A 132 -7.15 -5.04 -5.71
CA ASN A 132 -8.29 -5.94 -5.55
C ASN A 132 -8.88 -5.93 -4.13
N LEU A 133 -8.05 -5.79 -3.08
CA LEU A 133 -8.50 -5.77 -1.69
C LEU A 133 -9.19 -4.46 -1.31
N PHE A 134 -8.63 -3.33 -1.73
CA PHE A 134 -9.01 -2.01 -1.24
C PHE A 134 -9.73 -1.15 -2.28
N ASN A 135 -9.89 -1.64 -3.52
CA ASN A 135 -10.51 -0.90 -4.62
C ASN A 135 -9.84 0.47 -4.82
N LEU A 136 -8.51 0.44 -4.94
CA LEU A 136 -7.68 1.65 -4.99
C LEU A 136 -7.63 2.26 -6.40
N ASP A 137 -8.04 1.51 -7.42
CA ASP A 137 -7.91 1.87 -8.83
C ASP A 137 -6.46 2.32 -9.16
N LEU A 138 -5.44 1.57 -8.71
CA LEU A 138 -4.02 1.98 -8.76
C LEU A 138 -3.47 2.20 -10.18
N ASP A 139 -4.10 1.61 -11.19
CA ASP A 139 -3.75 1.81 -12.60
C ASP A 139 -4.39 3.08 -13.20
N LYS A 140 -5.36 3.69 -12.50
CA LYS A 140 -5.81 5.03 -12.82
C LYS A 140 -4.91 6.00 -12.06
N LEU A 141 -3.98 6.61 -12.77
CA LEU A 141 -3.38 7.89 -12.38
C LEU A 141 -4.50 8.93 -12.29
N ILE A 142 -5.29 8.89 -11.22
CA ILE A 142 -6.22 9.96 -10.91
C ILE A 142 -5.36 11.03 -10.23
N PRO A 143 -5.12 12.20 -10.87
CA PRO A 143 -4.49 13.30 -10.16
C PRO A 143 -5.36 13.61 -8.94
N SER A 144 -4.74 13.64 -7.76
CA SER A 144 -5.47 13.89 -6.51
C SER A 144 -6.21 15.22 -6.63
N VAL A 145 -7.54 15.17 -6.74
CA VAL A 145 -8.36 16.38 -6.67
C VAL A 145 -8.33 16.81 -5.22
N GLY A 146 -7.51 17.82 -4.93
CA GLY A 146 -7.38 18.40 -3.60
C GLY A 146 -8.75 18.76 -3.05
N ALA A 147 -9.15 18.09 -1.96
CA ALA A 147 -10.37 18.41 -1.26
C ALA A 147 -10.27 19.85 -0.73
N ARG A 148 -10.99 20.77 -1.39
CA ARG A 148 -11.20 22.13 -0.87
C ARG A 148 -12.02 22.02 0.42
N SER A 149 -11.37 22.11 1.56
CA SER A 149 -12.05 22.34 2.83
C SER A 149 -12.54 23.80 2.88
N SER A 150 -13.81 23.96 3.26
CA SER A 150 -14.51 25.24 3.35
C SER A 150 -13.97 26.11 4.50
N ALA A 151 -13.81 27.39 4.22
CA ALA A 151 -13.26 28.38 5.13
C ALA A 151 -14.26 28.74 6.26
N GLY A 152 -13.83 28.58 7.50
CA GLY A 152 -14.47 29.20 8.66
C GLY A 152 -13.52 30.19 9.31
N ASN A 153 -13.68 31.49 9.07
CA ASN A 153 -13.12 32.53 9.93
C ASN A 153 -13.94 33.83 9.86
N ARG A 154 -14.56 34.21 10.98
CA ARG A 154 -15.41 35.40 11.13
C ARG A 154 -14.63 36.72 11.29
N ASN A 155 -13.29 36.68 11.38
CA ASN A 155 -12.47 37.87 11.69
C ASN A 155 -11.49 38.31 10.58
N GLY A 156 -11.58 37.79 9.36
CA GLY A 156 -10.86 38.33 8.19
C GLY A 156 -9.32 38.26 8.19
N LYS A 157 -8.66 37.90 9.29
CA LYS A 157 -7.21 37.63 9.36
C LYS A 157 -6.96 36.13 9.24
N SER A 158 -6.26 35.69 8.19
CA SER A 158 -5.88 34.28 8.01
C SER A 158 -5.05 33.81 9.22
N THR A 159 -5.53 32.78 9.92
CA THR A 159 -4.83 32.11 11.04
C THR A 159 -3.96 30.95 10.56
N LYS A 160 -3.86 30.73 9.25
CA LYS A 160 -3.07 29.65 8.68
C LYS A 160 -1.59 29.93 8.91
N PRO A 161 -0.80 28.93 9.40
CA PRO A 161 0.62 29.12 9.59
C PRO A 161 1.30 29.37 8.24
N LYS A 162 2.11 30.42 8.17
CA LYS A 162 2.92 30.78 7.01
C LYS A 162 4.20 29.95 6.98
N ILE A 163 4.76 29.79 5.79
CA ILE A 163 6.11 29.24 5.67
C ILE A 163 7.12 30.14 6.38
N SER A 164 8.15 29.53 6.96
CA SER A 164 9.19 30.24 7.66
C SER A 164 10.49 29.47 7.52
N ASP A 165 11.60 30.21 7.47
CA ASP A 165 12.96 29.68 7.57
C ASP A 165 13.66 30.42 8.71
N LEU A 166 14.40 29.70 9.54
CA LEU A 166 15.26 30.30 10.57
C LEU A 166 16.56 30.87 9.96
N GLY A 167 16.84 30.61 8.68
CA GLY A 167 18.01 31.11 7.98
C GLY A 167 19.32 30.53 8.50
N SER A 168 19.25 29.33 9.08
CA SER A 168 20.40 28.63 9.65
C SER A 168 20.40 27.17 9.23
N VAL A 169 21.45 26.81 8.50
CA VAL A 169 21.74 25.44 8.06
C VAL A 169 21.80 24.51 9.27
N GLU A 170 22.43 24.92 10.37
CA GLU A 170 22.56 24.11 11.59
C GLU A 170 21.20 23.73 12.19
N TYR A 171 20.23 24.65 12.19
CA TYR A 171 18.87 24.34 12.64
C TYR A 171 18.19 23.29 11.75
N PHE A 172 18.39 23.39 10.44
CA PHE A 172 17.89 22.37 9.50
C PHE A 172 18.58 21.02 9.70
N LEU A 173 19.91 20.99 9.86
CA LEU A 173 20.67 19.75 10.11
C LEU A 173 20.21 19.07 11.41
N ASN A 174 20.03 19.84 12.49
CA ASN A 174 19.53 19.33 13.76
C ASN A 174 18.10 18.80 13.64
N PHE A 175 17.23 19.50 12.92
CA PHE A 175 15.89 19.02 12.59
C PHE A 175 15.95 17.69 11.82
N PHE A 176 16.78 17.60 10.78
CA PHE A 176 16.88 16.44 9.90
C PHE A 176 17.44 15.22 10.64
N ALA A 177 18.46 15.42 11.48
CA ALA A 177 19.01 14.37 12.34
C ALA A 177 17.95 13.74 13.24
N ARG A 178 17.09 14.57 13.87
CA ARG A 178 15.99 14.10 14.73
C ARG A 178 14.90 13.40 13.94
N LEU A 179 14.59 13.88 12.73
CA LEU A 179 13.66 13.20 11.84
C LEU A 179 14.18 11.82 11.47
N ARG A 180 15.46 11.72 11.11
CA ARG A 180 16.14 10.45 10.82
C ARG A 180 16.14 9.51 12.03
N GLU A 181 16.39 10.02 13.23
CA GLU A 181 16.33 9.24 14.46
C GLU A 181 14.92 8.67 14.70
N CYS A 182 13.88 9.49 14.53
CA CYS A 182 12.49 9.05 14.65
C CYS A 182 12.19 7.90 13.68
N VAL A 183 12.65 8.00 12.42
CA VAL A 183 12.47 6.94 11.43
C VAL A 183 13.30 5.69 11.71
N THR A 184 14.51 5.84 12.25
CA THR A 184 15.37 4.70 12.60
C THR A 184 14.87 3.96 13.84
N THR A 185 14.22 4.67 14.77
CA THR A 185 13.70 4.13 16.03
C THR A 185 12.22 3.75 15.96
N ASP A 186 11.59 3.84 14.79
CA ASP A 186 10.15 3.63 14.61
C ASP A 186 9.31 4.43 15.61
N THR A 187 9.62 5.72 15.79
CA THR A 187 8.84 6.63 16.62
C THR A 187 8.25 7.78 15.80
N PHE A 188 7.05 8.25 16.18
CA PHE A 188 6.41 9.34 15.45
C PHE A 188 7.27 10.62 15.51
N PRO A 189 7.56 11.26 14.36
CA PRO A 189 8.25 12.55 14.30
C PRO A 189 7.29 13.68 14.66
N ILE A 190 6.83 13.70 15.91
CA ILE A 190 5.95 14.76 16.41
C ILE A 190 6.75 16.06 16.58
N LEU A 191 6.04 17.19 16.51
CA LEU A 191 6.65 18.52 16.57
C LEU A 191 7.52 18.72 17.83
N GLN A 192 7.13 18.13 18.97
CA GLN A 192 7.92 18.20 20.21
C GLN A 192 9.31 17.56 20.05
N LYS A 193 9.39 16.35 19.49
CA LYS A 193 10.66 15.64 19.24
C LYS A 193 11.53 16.37 18.22
N LEU A 194 10.92 16.84 17.13
CA LEU A 194 11.65 17.52 16.05
C LEU A 194 12.25 18.86 16.48
N MET A 195 11.61 19.55 17.44
CA MET A 195 12.12 20.77 18.07
C MET A 195 13.04 20.51 19.26
N ASP A 196 13.22 19.26 19.68
CA ASP A 196 13.99 18.89 20.89
C ASP A 196 13.52 19.60 22.15
N LEU A 197 12.20 19.71 22.26
CA LEU A 197 11.58 20.10 23.49
C LEU A 197 11.51 18.85 24.36
N GLY A 198 12.28 18.83 25.44
CA GLY A 198 12.21 17.76 26.43
C GLY A 198 10.77 17.51 26.91
N GLU A 199 10.55 16.37 27.58
CA GLU A 199 9.21 15.92 27.97
C GLU A 199 8.44 16.92 28.86
N GLN A 200 9.17 17.79 29.56
CA GLN A 200 8.61 18.78 30.48
C GLN A 200 8.23 20.12 29.83
N VAL A 201 8.59 20.35 28.56
CA VAL A 201 8.33 21.62 27.86
C VAL A 201 7.18 21.45 26.88
N SER A 202 6.10 22.19 27.10
CA SER A 202 4.96 22.17 26.20
C SER A 202 5.30 22.82 24.87
N VAL A 203 4.87 22.21 23.76
CA VAL A 203 4.96 22.80 22.40
C VAL A 203 4.38 24.22 22.35
N ASN A 204 3.40 24.55 23.19
CA ASN A 204 2.81 25.89 23.23
C ASN A 204 3.78 26.97 23.71
N GLN A 205 4.78 26.60 24.53
CA GLN A 205 5.79 27.50 25.07
C GLN A 205 6.92 27.79 24.07
N ALA A 206 7.05 27.00 23.01
CA ALA A 206 8.07 27.22 22.00
C ALA A 206 7.76 28.43 21.10
N PRO A 207 8.80 29.16 20.62
CA PRO A 207 8.63 30.28 19.70
C PRO A 207 7.84 29.90 18.43
N THR A 208 6.96 30.78 18.00
CA THR A 208 6.12 30.56 16.81
C THR A 208 6.95 30.40 15.53
N SER A 209 8.03 31.16 15.39
CA SER A 209 8.98 31.05 14.27
C SER A 209 9.59 29.65 14.17
N VAL A 210 10.06 29.09 15.30
CA VAL A 210 10.64 27.74 15.35
C VAL A 210 9.59 26.68 14.99
N LYS A 211 8.37 26.80 15.53
CA LYS A 211 7.26 25.90 15.19
C LYS A 211 6.92 25.94 13.70
N GLN A 212 6.93 27.11 13.09
CA GLN A 212 6.64 27.28 11.67
C GLN A 212 7.77 26.73 10.81
N ALA A 213 9.03 27.04 11.13
CA ALA A 213 10.19 26.54 10.40
C ALA A 213 10.26 25.01 10.40
N VAL A 214 10.11 24.35 11.55
CA VAL A 214 10.10 22.88 11.62
C VAL A 214 8.95 22.27 10.81
N ARG A 215 7.77 22.90 10.80
CA ARG A 215 6.65 22.46 9.96
C ARG A 215 6.93 22.65 8.48
N THR A 216 7.58 23.75 8.09
CA THR A 216 8.01 24.01 6.71
C THR A 216 9.04 22.99 6.25
N TYR A 217 10.09 22.74 7.05
CA TYR A 217 11.11 21.75 6.72
C TYR A 217 10.51 20.35 6.61
N TYR A 218 9.63 19.96 7.54
CA TYR A 218 8.95 18.68 7.46
C TYR A 218 8.08 18.55 6.21
N LYS A 219 7.32 19.59 5.86
CA LYS A 219 6.51 19.61 4.64
C LYS A 219 7.38 19.51 3.39
N ALA A 220 8.53 20.16 3.36
CA ALA A 220 9.47 20.10 2.24
C ALA A 220 10.08 18.71 2.07
N VAL A 221 10.49 18.06 3.18
CA VAL A 221 11.13 16.74 3.14
C VAL A 221 10.11 15.63 2.89
N CYS A 222 9.02 15.60 3.66
CA CYS A 222 8.07 14.48 3.65
C CYS A 222 6.87 14.69 2.70
N GLY A 223 6.71 15.87 2.13
CA GLY A 223 5.57 16.22 1.27
C GLY A 223 4.23 16.36 2.00
N GLU A 224 4.21 16.22 3.32
CA GLU A 224 2.99 16.21 4.15
C GLU A 224 3.14 16.98 5.47
N GLN A 225 2.06 17.08 6.23
CA GLN A 225 2.07 17.74 7.55
C GLN A 225 2.59 16.78 8.63
N ILE A 226 3.26 17.35 9.64
CA ILE A 226 3.67 16.63 10.86
C ILE A 226 2.48 15.87 11.47
N PRO A 227 2.67 14.62 11.93
CA PRO A 227 1.59 13.82 12.49
C PRO A 227 0.95 14.53 13.69
N ASN A 228 -0.38 14.63 13.67
CA ASN A 228 -1.16 15.19 14.77
C ASN A 228 -1.59 14.09 15.76
N ASN A 229 -2.20 14.48 16.87
CA ASN A 229 -2.64 13.55 17.91
C ASN A 229 -3.55 12.43 17.35
N LYS A 230 -4.42 12.73 16.37
CA LYS A 230 -5.29 11.71 15.75
C LYS A 230 -4.49 10.65 14.98
N VAL A 231 -3.37 11.02 14.37
CA VAL A 231 -2.48 10.07 13.68
C VAL A 231 -1.71 9.25 14.71
N VAL A 232 -1.22 9.89 15.77
CA VAL A 232 -0.47 9.23 16.85
C VAL A 232 -1.38 8.24 17.61
N GLU A 233 -2.62 8.62 17.91
CA GLU A 233 -3.63 7.81 18.59
C GLU A 233 -4.02 6.55 17.81
N LYS A 234 -3.94 6.58 16.46
CA LYS A 234 -4.17 5.38 15.63
C LYS A 234 -3.09 4.31 15.83
N GLY A 235 -1.94 4.66 16.42
CA GLY A 235 -0.80 3.77 16.60
C GLY A 235 -0.05 3.50 15.30
N TYR A 236 0.88 2.53 15.36
CA TYR A 236 1.72 2.06 14.25
C TYR A 236 2.78 3.06 13.74
N PRO A 237 3.67 3.58 14.62
CA PRO A 237 4.74 4.47 14.20
C PRO A 237 5.68 3.82 13.18
N GLU A 238 5.87 2.49 13.20
CA GLU A 238 6.70 1.77 12.24
C GLU A 238 6.20 1.91 10.80
N LEU A 239 4.88 1.88 10.60
CA LEU A 239 4.28 2.03 9.26
C LEU A 239 4.38 3.48 8.78
N TYR A 240 4.23 4.42 9.71
CA TYR A 240 4.39 5.83 9.42
C TYR A 240 5.82 6.15 8.98
N CYS A 241 6.81 5.68 9.75
CA CYS A 241 8.23 5.83 9.47
C CYS A 241 8.64 5.16 8.16
N MET A 242 8.15 3.93 7.90
CA MET A 242 8.41 3.22 6.65
C MET A 242 7.95 4.02 5.41
N ARG A 243 6.83 4.74 5.50
CA ARG A 243 6.29 5.53 4.39
C ARG A 243 7.14 6.76 4.07
N ILE A 244 7.70 7.43 5.09
CA ILE A 244 8.49 8.66 4.90
C ILE A 244 9.99 8.39 4.70
N LYS A 245 10.46 7.19 5.01
CA LYS A 245 11.87 6.77 4.87
C LYS A 245 12.47 7.03 3.48
N PRO A 246 11.79 6.72 2.35
CA PRO A 246 12.34 7.00 1.02
C PRO A 246 12.59 8.50 0.77
N ALA A 247 11.78 9.38 1.37
CA ALA A 247 11.96 10.81 1.22
C ALA A 247 13.20 11.32 1.98
N ILE A 248 13.49 10.74 3.15
CA ILE A 248 14.72 11.03 3.90
C ILE A 248 15.95 10.55 3.12
N GLU A 249 15.92 9.32 2.61
CA GLU A 249 17.01 8.75 1.81
C GLU A 249 17.29 9.58 0.54
N ALA A 250 16.25 10.11 -0.10
CA ALA A 250 16.39 11.00 -1.26
C ALA A 250 17.11 12.32 -0.90
N VAL A 251 16.80 12.91 0.25
CA VAL A 251 17.49 14.12 0.73
C VAL A 251 18.96 13.82 1.07
N GLU A 252 19.24 12.68 1.69
CA GLU A 252 20.62 12.27 2.01
C GLU A 252 21.44 12.02 0.74
N ALA A 253 20.84 11.42 -0.30
CA ALA A 253 21.51 11.18 -1.58
C ALA A 253 21.92 12.47 -2.31
N VAL A 254 21.14 13.54 -2.14
CA VAL A 254 21.42 14.88 -2.67
C VAL A 254 22.52 15.59 -1.87
N GLY A 255 22.56 15.37 -0.55
CA GLY A 255 23.39 16.10 0.39
C GLY A 255 22.64 17.24 1.08
N LEU A 256 22.75 17.31 2.41
CA LEU A 256 21.92 18.17 3.25
C LEU A 256 22.14 19.67 3.01
N ASP A 257 23.38 20.09 2.79
CA ASP A 257 23.70 21.50 2.53
C ASP A 257 23.11 21.98 1.20
N SER A 258 23.25 21.16 0.15
CA SER A 258 22.68 21.45 -1.17
C SER A 258 21.15 21.50 -1.12
N TYR A 259 20.55 20.54 -0.41
CA TYR A 259 19.10 20.50 -0.21
C TYR A 259 18.59 21.75 0.52
N TYR A 260 19.23 22.12 1.64
CA TYR A 260 18.83 23.28 2.41
C TYR A 260 19.01 24.59 1.64
N ALA A 261 20.09 24.75 0.89
CA ALA A 261 20.32 25.96 0.09
C ALA A 261 19.17 26.19 -0.92
N THR A 262 18.76 25.13 -1.63
CA THR A 262 17.64 25.18 -2.58
C THR A 262 16.31 25.42 -1.86
N LEU A 263 16.10 24.79 -0.71
CA LEU A 263 14.89 24.98 0.10
C LEU A 263 14.79 26.42 0.63
N SER A 264 15.87 26.97 1.20
CA SER A 264 15.89 28.34 1.73
C SER A 264 15.60 29.37 0.63
N ALA A 265 16.19 29.18 -0.57
CA ALA A 265 15.87 30.00 -1.74
C ALA A 265 14.39 29.88 -2.14
N ALA A 266 13.84 28.67 -2.16
CA ALA A 266 12.42 28.44 -2.49
C ALA A 266 11.47 29.08 -1.46
N ILE A 267 11.81 29.04 -0.17
CA ILE A 267 11.04 29.71 0.89
C ILE A 267 11.07 31.22 0.68
N GLY A 268 12.25 31.80 0.37
CA GLY A 268 12.39 33.21 0.06
C GLY A 268 11.54 33.66 -1.14
N LEU A 269 11.47 32.84 -2.19
CA LEU A 269 10.66 33.11 -3.39
C LEU A 269 9.15 32.96 -3.15
N ALA A 270 8.74 32.04 -2.28
CA ALA A 270 7.33 31.75 -2.01
C ALA A 270 6.63 32.83 -1.16
N GLY A 271 7.38 33.76 -0.57
CA GLY A 271 6.85 34.95 0.10
C GLY A 271 5.82 34.62 1.18
N ASP A 272 4.59 35.12 1.01
CA ASP A 272 3.50 35.04 1.98
C ASP A 272 2.71 33.71 1.96
N CYS A 273 3.27 32.66 1.36
CA CYS A 273 2.65 31.35 1.21
C CYS A 273 2.38 30.66 2.56
N THR A 274 1.33 29.82 2.60
CA THR A 274 1.01 29.00 3.78
C THR A 274 1.73 27.67 3.72
N ILE A 275 2.02 27.06 4.88
CA ILE A 275 2.69 25.75 4.93
C ILE A 275 1.84 24.67 4.22
N ALA A 276 0.52 24.80 4.23
CA ALA A 276 -0.36 23.83 3.56
C ALA A 276 -0.22 23.90 2.03
N ASP A 277 -0.03 25.10 1.49
CA ASP A 277 0.03 25.38 0.06
C ASP A 277 1.46 25.40 -0.49
N PHE A 278 2.46 25.25 0.39
CA PHE A 278 3.87 25.19 0.01
C PHE A 278 4.18 23.84 -0.62
N ASP A 279 4.45 23.86 -1.92
CA ASP A 279 4.79 22.70 -2.71
C ASP A 279 6.25 22.82 -3.18
N PHE A 280 7.13 22.08 -2.50
CA PHE A 280 8.56 22.07 -2.77
C PHE A 280 8.99 20.67 -3.20
N HIS A 281 9.64 20.60 -4.36
CA HIS A 281 10.25 19.39 -4.88
C HIS A 281 11.68 19.72 -5.27
N TYR A 282 12.63 18.99 -4.69
CA TYR A 282 14.02 19.10 -5.07
C TYR A 282 14.19 18.50 -6.47
N GLN A 283 14.70 19.29 -7.43
CA GLN A 283 14.97 18.87 -8.81
C GLN A 283 16.36 18.24 -8.94
#